data_AF-A0A7R9I7T1-F1
#
_entry.id   AF-A0A7R9I7T1-F1
#
_cell.length_a   1.000
_cell.length_b   1.000
_cell.length_c   1.000
_cell.angle_alpha   90.00
_cell.angle_beta   90.00
_cell.angle_gamma   90.00
#
_symmetry.space_group_name_H-M   'P 1'
#
loop_
_entity.id
_entity.type
_entity.pdbx_description
1 polymer ?
#
loop_
_entity_poly.entity_id
_entity_poly.type
_entity_poly.pdbx_seq_one_letter_code
_entity_poly.pdbx_strand_id
1 'polypeptide(L)' 'MNTISFFGFGQSADIDIALDGTETRKMADIKSEDGKKERHLLYYDGETVSGKVR' A
#
# COMPACT_ATOMS: atom_id res chain seq x y z
N MET A 1 -10.54 0.45 6.87
CA MET A 1 -9.92 0.74 8.17
C MET A 1 -10.38 2.11 8.65
N ASN A 2 -10.79 2.22 9.91
CA ASN A 2 -11.26 3.46 10.53
C ASN A 2 -10.04 4.20 11.12
N THR A 3 -9.68 5.38 10.60
CA THR A 3 -8.67 6.25 11.21
C THR A 3 -9.32 6.99 12.38
N ILE A 4 -8.97 6.61 13.60
CA ILE A 4 -9.36 7.31 14.83
C ILE A 4 -8.69 8.69 14.79
N SER A 5 -9.50 9.74 14.60
CA SER A 5 -9.06 11.12 14.80
C SER A 5 -9.16 11.45 16.29
N PHE A 6 -8.01 11.66 16.94
CA PHE A 6 -7.93 12.09 18.34
C PHE A 6 -7.13 13.40 18.40
N PHE A 7 -7.82 14.47 18.80
CA PHE A 7 -7.34 15.85 19.02
C PHE A 7 -6.91 16.68 17.79
N GLY A 8 -7.87 17.39 17.21
CA GLY A 8 -7.75 18.83 16.84
C GLY A 8 -6.78 19.25 15.73
N PHE A 9 -5.89 18.38 15.26
CA PHE A 9 -5.02 18.58 14.12
C PHE A 9 -5.14 17.33 13.25
N GLY A 10 -5.67 17.47 12.04
CA GLY A 10 -5.63 16.37 11.06
C GLY A 10 -4.19 15.94 10.82
N GLN A 11 -3.97 14.76 10.21
CA GLN A 11 -2.64 14.38 9.73
C GLN A 11 -2.07 15.56 8.94
N SER A 12 -0.98 16.16 9.44
CA SER A 12 -0.42 17.40 8.88
C SER A 12 0.29 17.18 7.53
N ALA A 13 0.36 15.92 7.08
CA ALA A 13 0.91 15.51 5.81
C ALA A 13 0.25 14.22 5.32
N ASP A 14 -0.02 14.16 4.02
CA ASP A 14 -0.35 12.93 3.30
C ASP A 14 0.95 12.23 2.90
N ILE A 15 1.05 10.93 3.18
CA ILE A 15 2.24 10.13 2.83
C ILE A 15 1.83 9.12 1.76
N ASP A 16 2.61 9.05 0.68
CA ASP A 16 2.41 8.11 -0.42
C ASP A 16 3.69 7.31 -0.75
N ILE A 17 3.53 6.06 -1.19
CA ILE A 17 4.66 5.19 -1.59
C ILE A 17 4.47 4.79 -3.05
N ALA A 18 5.33 5.31 -3.92
CA ALA A 18 5.37 4.97 -5.32
C ALA A 18 6.53 4.00 -5.59
N LEU A 19 6.21 2.72 -5.81
CA LEU A 19 7.21 1.70 -6.18
C LEU A 19 7.58 1.80 -7.66
N ASP A 20 8.81 1.40 -7.99
CA ASP A 20 9.29 1.37 -9.37
C ASP A 20 8.68 0.18 -10.13
N GLY A 21 8.37 0.36 -11.42
CA GLY A 21 7.88 -0.71 -12.30
C GLY A 21 6.44 -1.20 -12.01
N THR A 22 5.65 -0.41 -11.29
CA THR A 22 4.28 -0.76 -10.89
C THR A 22 3.34 -0.99 -12.07
N GLU A 23 3.60 -0.35 -13.21
CA GLU A 23 2.79 -0.43 -14.43
C GLU A 23 2.82 -1.80 -15.11
N THR A 24 3.88 -2.59 -14.87
CA THR A 24 4.06 -3.92 -15.47
C THR A 24 4.14 -5.05 -14.45
N ARG A 25 4.28 -4.72 -13.16
CA ARG A 25 4.42 -5.70 -12.09
C ARG A 25 3.09 -6.45 -11.85
N LYS A 26 3.21 -7.75 -11.60
CA LYS A 26 2.08 -8.63 -11.28
C LYS A 26 1.42 -8.21 -9.97
N MET A 27 0.11 -8.42 -9.89
CA MET A 27 -0.66 -8.25 -8.66
C MET A 27 -1.23 -9.59 -8.19
N ALA A 28 -1.41 -9.73 -6.88
CA ALA A 28 -2.08 -10.86 -6.25
C ALA A 28 -3.37 -10.41 -5.58
N ASP A 29 -4.42 -11.23 -5.70
CA ASP A 29 -5.67 -11.07 -4.95
C ASP A 29 -5.47 -11.58 -3.53
N ILE A 30 -5.74 -10.73 -2.54
CA ILE A 30 -5.71 -11.06 -1.12
C ILE A 30 -7.13 -10.96 -0.58
N LYS A 31 -7.60 -12.04 0.07
CA LYS A 31 -8.88 -12.05 0.76
C LYS A 31 -8.67 -11.55 2.18
N SER A 32 -9.22 -10.39 2.49
CA SER A 32 -9.21 -9.80 3.81
C SER A 32 -10.20 -10.50 4.75
N GLU A 33 -10.00 -10.37 6.06
CA GLU A 33 -10.86 -10.97 7.09
C GLU A 33 -12.32 -10.48 7.01
N ASP A 34 -12.53 -9.27 6.52
CA ASP A 34 -13.85 -8.68 6.26
C ASP A 34 -14.50 -9.19 4.95
N GLY A 35 -13.86 -10.16 4.28
CA GLY A 35 -14.34 -10.78 3.06
C GLY A 35 -14.08 -9.99 1.78
N LYS A 36 -13.45 -8.80 1.87
CA LYS A 36 -13.08 -8.03 0.69
C LYS A 36 -11.90 -8.66 -0.04
N LYS A 37 -11.85 -8.45 -1.35
CA LYS A 37 -10.69 -8.77 -2.18
C LYS A 37 -9.93 -7.48 -2.46
N GLU A 38 -8.67 -7.45 -2.03
CA GLU A 38 -7.74 -6.37 -2.32
C GLU A 38 -6.65 -6.88 -3.25
N ARG A 39 -6.13 -6.00 -4.13
CA ARG A 39 -5.03 -6.34 -5.03
C ARG A 39 -3.77 -5.61 -4.60
N HIS A 40 -2.72 -6.38 -4.41
CA HIS A 40 -1.41 -5.90 -3.96
C HIS A 40 -0.32 -6.34 -4.93
N LEU A 41 0.76 -5.57 -5.04
CA LEU A 41 1.90 -5.91 -5.89
C LEU A 41 2.57 -7.18 -5.37
N LEU A 42 2.87 -8.11 -6.29
CA LEU A 42 3.49 -9.39 -5.98
C LEU A 42 5.01 -9.28 -6.07
N TYR A 43 5.69 -9.78 -5.04
CA TYR A 43 7.13 -9.92 -4.99
C TYR A 43 7.50 -11.35 -4.58
N TYR A 44 8.63 -11.82 -5.10
CA TYR A 44 9.21 -13.12 -4.75
C TYR A 44 10.50 -12.95 -3.94
N ASP A 45 10.95 -14.04 -3.32
CA ASP A 45 12.21 -14.04 -2.58
C ASP A 45 13.40 -13.64 -3.48
N GLY A 46 14.26 -12.78 -2.94
CA GLY A 46 15.41 -12.20 -3.64
C GLY A 46 15.09 -11.04 -4.60
N GLU A 47 13.84 -10.65 -4.81
CA GLU A 47 13.52 -9.48 -5.64
C GLU A 47 13.83 -8.15 -4.94
N THR A 48 14.30 -7.18 -5.72
CA THR A 48 14.52 -5.81 -5.21
C THR A 48 13.21 -5.03 -5.15
N VAL A 49 12.99 -4.37 -4.02
CA VAL A 49 11.90 -3.41 -3.82
C VAL A 49 12.50 -2.01 -3.76
N SER A 50 12.18 -1.17 -4.74
CA SER A 50 12.64 0.23 -4.81
C SER A 50 11.50 1.16 -5.18
N GLY A 51 11.66 2.44 -4.88
CA GLY A 51 10.64 3.46 -5.13
C GLY A 51 10.93 4.76 -4.41
N LYS A 52 9.88 5.59 -4.26
CA LYS A 52 9.93 6.89 -3.61
C LYS A 52 8.82 7.02 -2.56
N VAL A 53 9.17 7.63 -1.43
CA VAL A 53 8.22 8.11 -0.42
C VAL A 53 7.94 9.60 -0.71
N ARG A 54 6.68 10.00 -0.67
CA ARG A 54 6.23 11.39 -0.86
C ARG A 54 5.42 11.85 0.34
#